data_AF-A0A4Q7JG65-F1
#
_entry.id   AF-A0A4Q7JG65-F1
#
_cell.length_a   1.000
_cell.length_b   1.000
_cell.length_c   1.000
_cell.angle_alpha   90.00
_cell.angle_beta   90.00
_cell.angle_gamma   90.00
#
_symmetry.space_group_name_H-M   'P 1'
#
loop_
_entity.id
_entity.type
_entity.pdbx_description
1 polymer ?
#
loop_
_entity_poly.entity_id
_entity_poly.type
_entity_poly.pdbx_seq_one_letter_code
_entity_poly.pdbx_strand_id
1 'polypeptide(L)'
;MFEPVFSAEVFRVAAGRPDVPPRLALAADAVREGKFTWEDVAAGTCTHPIAASLFTAKARQSLWPVLERIEAELDGPPEPQPEPRPRRLPVPDEDFSEHTYLHDAMDPPKRNTWR
;
A
#
# COMPACT_ATOMS: atom_id res chain seq x y z
N MET A 1 22.24 9.84 3.55
CA MET A 1 21.73 8.55 3.06
C MET A 1 20.24 8.55 3.30
N PHE A 2 19.44 8.41 2.25
CA PHE A 2 18.02 8.14 2.38
C PHE A 2 17.88 6.61 2.53
N GLU A 3 17.26 6.13 3.60
CA GLU A 3 16.96 4.70 3.70
C GLU A 3 15.95 4.31 2.60
N PRO A 4 16.21 3.23 1.86
CA PRO A 4 15.34 2.78 0.78
C PRO A 4 14.11 2.08 1.38
N VAL A 5 12.98 2.79 1.45
CA VAL A 5 11.74 2.23 2.02
C VAL A 5 10.91 1.46 0.99
N PHE A 6 10.94 1.88 -0.28
CA PHE A 6 10.09 1.31 -1.35
C PHE A 6 10.91 0.93 -2.58
N SER A 7 10.46 -0.10 -3.29
CA SER A 7 11.11 -0.55 -4.52
C SER A 7 10.88 0.40 -5.70
N ALA A 8 11.77 0.37 -6.70
CA ALA A 8 11.64 1.17 -7.93
C ALA A 8 10.34 0.89 -8.70
N GLU A 9 9.82 -0.33 -8.60
CA GLU A 9 8.56 -0.75 -9.21
C GLU A 9 7.37 0.00 -8.61
N VAL A 10 7.34 0.17 -7.27
CA VAL A 10 6.29 0.91 -6.56
C VAL A 10 6.23 2.36 -7.05
N PHE A 11 7.38 3.02 -7.19
CA PHE A 11 7.45 4.38 -7.74
C PHE A 11 6.98 4.45 -9.19
N ARG A 12 7.35 3.47 -10.02
CA ARG A 12 6.93 3.38 -11.42
C ARG A 12 5.42 3.21 -11.56
N VAL A 13 4.82 2.32 -10.77
CA VAL A 13 3.37 2.09 -10.75
C VAL A 13 2.63 3.32 -10.22
N ALA A 14 3.14 3.95 -9.16
CA ALA A 14 2.56 5.16 -8.59
C ALA A 14 2.55 6.33 -9.58
N ALA A 15 3.63 6.49 -10.35
CA ALA A 15 3.72 7.50 -11.40
C ALA A 15 2.72 7.29 -12.55
N GLY A 16 2.25 6.07 -12.77
CA GLY A 16 1.27 5.74 -13.80
C GLY A 16 -0.20 5.95 -13.39
N ARG A 17 -0.47 6.31 -12.13
CA ARG A 17 -1.84 6.50 -11.62
C ARG A 17 -2.38 7.91 -11.89
N PRO A 18 -3.68 8.06 -12.13
CA PRO A 18 -4.30 9.38 -12.37
C PRO A 18 -4.32 10.28 -11.11
N ASP A 19 -4.37 9.68 -9.91
CA ASP A 19 -4.37 10.38 -8.61
C ASP A 19 -2.95 10.62 -8.04
N VAL A 20 -1.97 10.79 -8.91
CA VAL A 20 -0.56 10.95 -8.51
C VAL A 20 -0.31 12.35 -7.90
N PRO A 21 0.39 12.44 -6.74
CA PRO A 21 0.80 13.73 -6.20
C PRO A 21 1.68 14.51 -7.18
N PRO A 22 1.56 15.85 -7.27
CA PRO A 22 2.27 16.64 -8.28
C PRO A 22 3.80 16.50 -8.20
N ARG A 23 4.36 16.22 -7.01
CA ARG A 23 5.81 15.98 -6.85
C ARG A 23 6.26 14.68 -7.51
N LEU A 24 5.44 13.63 -7.42
CA LEU A 24 5.75 12.34 -8.04
C LEU A 24 5.55 12.42 -9.55
N ALA A 25 4.56 13.18 -10.04
CA ALA A 25 4.41 13.47 -11.46
C ALA A 25 5.65 14.18 -12.02
N LEU A 26 6.15 15.22 -11.33
CA LEU A 26 7.40 15.90 -11.71
C LEU A 26 8.62 14.97 -11.70
N ALA A 27 8.70 14.04 -10.73
CA ALA A 27 9.74 13.02 -10.72
C ALA A 27 9.61 12.07 -11.91
N ALA A 28 8.39 11.68 -12.27
CA ALA A 28 8.13 10.81 -13.41
C ALA A 28 8.52 11.46 -14.74
N ASP A 29 8.24 12.76 -14.92
CA ASP A 29 8.71 13.50 -16.09
C ASP A 29 10.23 13.60 -16.11
N ALA A 30 10.89 13.87 -14.98
CA ALA A 30 12.35 13.91 -14.92
C ALA A 30 13.00 12.55 -15.22
N VAL A 31 12.37 11.44 -14.83
CA VAL A 31 12.80 10.09 -15.23
C VAL A 31 12.62 9.87 -16.72
N ARG A 32 11.49 10.31 -17.29
CA ARG A 32 11.22 10.22 -18.74
C ARG A 32 12.19 11.06 -19.57
N GLU A 33 12.62 12.20 -19.05
CA GLU A 33 13.68 13.03 -19.62
C GLU A 33 15.10 12.43 -19.47
N GLY A 34 15.25 11.31 -18.75
CA GLY A 34 16.54 10.65 -18.53
C GLY A 34 17.44 11.35 -17.52
N LYS A 35 16.89 12.18 -16.63
CA LYS A 35 17.68 12.85 -15.57
C LYS A 35 18.17 11.85 -14.51
N PHE A 36 17.32 10.88 -14.15
CA PHE A 36 17.64 9.81 -13.21
C PHE A 36 16.73 8.60 -13.44
N THR A 37 17.03 7.47 -12.80
CA THR A 37 16.19 6.27 -12.85
C THR A 37 15.44 6.07 -11.54
N TRP A 38 14.34 5.32 -11.57
CA TRP A 38 13.64 4.93 -10.34
C TRP A 38 14.51 4.02 -9.46
N GLU A 39 15.43 3.24 -10.06
CA GLU A 39 16.41 2.46 -9.33
C GLU A 39 17.37 3.33 -8.52
N ASP A 40 17.87 4.43 -9.08
CA ASP A 40 18.74 5.37 -8.35
C ASP A 40 18.02 6.08 -7.20
N VAL A 41 16.73 6.36 -7.39
CA VAL A 41 15.87 6.95 -6.35
C VAL A 41 15.64 5.94 -5.23
N ALA A 42 15.29 4.70 -5.59
CA ALA A 42 15.06 3.63 -4.65
C ALA A 42 16.34 3.28 -3.89
N ALA A 43 17.51 3.24 -4.55
CA ALA A 43 18.80 3.00 -3.91
C ALA A 43 19.31 4.18 -3.06
N GLY A 44 18.65 5.35 -3.13
CA GLY A 44 19.09 6.56 -2.44
C GLY A 44 20.41 7.13 -2.94
N THR A 45 20.87 6.70 -4.12
CA THR A 45 22.10 7.15 -4.79
C THR A 45 21.87 8.40 -5.63
N CYS A 46 20.62 8.68 -6.00
CA CYS A 46 20.26 9.83 -6.82
C CYS A 46 20.46 11.17 -6.08
N THR A 47 21.30 12.05 -6.63
CA THR A 47 21.56 13.39 -6.07
C THR A 47 20.65 14.47 -6.66
N HIS A 48 19.70 14.11 -7.55
CA HIS A 48 18.82 15.09 -8.16
C HIS A 48 17.88 15.73 -7.12
N PRO A 49 17.68 17.06 -7.17
CA PRO A 49 16.84 17.75 -6.19
C PRO A 49 15.38 17.30 -6.24
N ILE A 50 14.91 16.86 -7.41
CA ILE A 50 13.56 16.30 -7.58
C ILE A 50 13.44 14.96 -6.84
N ALA A 51 14.42 14.07 -6.98
CA ALA A 51 14.48 12.81 -6.23
C ALA A 51 14.52 13.06 -4.72
N ALA A 52 15.38 13.98 -4.26
CA ALA A 52 15.44 14.36 -2.85
C ALA A 52 14.12 14.93 -2.31
N SER A 53 13.35 15.63 -3.16
CA SER A 53 12.06 16.22 -2.78
C SER A 53 11.01 15.17 -2.37
N LEU A 54 11.11 13.94 -2.92
CA LEU A 54 10.21 12.83 -2.61
C LEU A 54 10.36 12.32 -1.17
N PHE A 55 11.52 12.57 -0.55
CA PHE A 55 11.82 12.11 0.81
C PHE A 55 11.61 13.19 1.88
N THR A 56 11.17 14.39 1.49
CA THR A 56 10.86 15.48 2.43
C THR A 56 9.67 15.13 3.33
N ALA A 57 9.62 15.66 4.56
CA ALA A 57 8.54 15.37 5.52
C ALA A 57 7.13 15.64 4.96
N LYS A 58 6.99 16.64 4.07
CA LYS A 58 5.73 16.95 3.40
C LYS A 58 5.38 15.92 2.32
N ALA A 59 6.37 15.43 1.59
CA ALA A 59 6.18 14.34 0.65
C ALA A 59 5.83 13.05 1.40
N ARG A 60 6.50 12.72 2.51
CA ARG A 60 6.16 11.54 3.32
C ARG A 60 4.68 11.49 3.72
N GLN A 61 4.14 12.61 4.21
CA GLN A 61 2.72 12.68 4.61
C GLN A 61 1.73 12.44 3.46
N SER A 62 2.03 12.89 2.23
CA SER A 62 1.10 12.79 1.09
C SER A 62 1.36 11.61 0.17
N LEU A 63 2.63 11.21 0.04
CA LEU A 63 3.10 10.24 -0.95
C LEU A 63 3.22 8.85 -0.35
N TRP A 64 3.73 8.72 0.88
CA TRP A 64 3.97 7.40 1.47
C TRP A 64 2.69 6.55 1.62
N PRO A 65 1.53 7.10 2.05
CA PRO A 65 0.30 6.30 2.09
C PRO A 65 -0.12 5.74 0.73
N VAL A 66 0.21 6.45 -0.35
CA VAL A 66 -0.06 6.00 -1.73
C VAL A 66 0.92 4.90 -2.14
N LEU A 67 2.20 5.05 -1.79
CA LEU A 67 3.23 4.05 -2.07
C LEU A 67 3.00 2.76 -1.27
N GLU A 68 2.66 2.85 0.01
CA GLU A 68 2.32 1.69 0.88
C GLU A 68 1.13 0.91 0.31
N ARG A 69 0.10 1.61 -0.17
CA ARG A 69 -1.06 0.97 -0.80
C ARG A 69 -0.67 0.23 -2.08
N ILE A 70 0.18 0.83 -2.91
CA ILE A 70 0.65 0.22 -4.15
C ILE A 70 1.56 -0.97 -3.89
N GLU A 71 2.43 -0.86 -2.89
CA GLU A 71 3.27 -1.96 -2.43
C GLU A 71 2.42 -3.13 -1.95
N ALA A 72 1.40 -2.89 -1.12
CA ALA A 72 0.45 -3.91 -0.70
C ALA A 72 -0.35 -4.51 -1.87
N GLU A 73 -0.69 -3.73 -2.89
CA GLU A 73 -1.35 -4.24 -4.10
C GLU A 73 -0.41 -5.12 -4.96
N LEU A 74 0.89 -4.81 -4.97
CA LEU A 74 1.92 -5.54 -5.71
C LEU A 74 2.32 -6.86 -5.01
N ASP A 75 2.29 -6.90 -3.68
CA ASP A 75 2.69 -8.08 -2.89
C ASP A 75 1.66 -9.23 -2.95
N GLY A 76 0.41 -8.95 -3.35
CA GLY A 76 -0.67 -9.95 -3.45
C GLY A 76 -1.80 -9.69 -2.46
N PRO A 77 -2.87 -10.52 -2.45
CA PRO A 77 -4.13 -10.16 -1.80
C PRO A 77 -3.90 -9.78 -0.33
N PRO A 78 -4.45 -8.64 0.13
CA PRO A 78 -4.23 -8.20 1.48
C PRO A 78 -4.79 -9.24 2.44
N GLU A 79 -3.96 -9.80 3.31
CA GLU A 79 -4.49 -10.28 4.58
C GLU A 79 -5.24 -9.10 5.20
N PRO A 80 -6.51 -9.28 5.60
CA PRO A 80 -7.33 -8.19 6.11
C PRO A 80 -6.60 -7.53 7.27
N GLN A 81 -6.29 -6.24 7.12
CA GLN A 81 -5.63 -5.47 8.18
C GLN A 81 -6.44 -5.62 9.47
N PRO A 82 -5.85 -6.12 10.57
CA PRO A 82 -6.57 -6.21 11.82
C PRO A 82 -6.92 -4.79 12.25
N GLU A 83 -8.21 -4.53 12.43
CA GLU A 83 -8.74 -3.28 12.94
C GLU A 83 -7.94 -2.85 14.20
N PRO A 84 -7.69 -1.54 14.40
CA PRO A 84 -6.96 -1.07 15.57
C PRO A 84 -7.71 -1.53 16.82
N ARG A 85 -7.17 -2.56 17.47
CA ARG A 85 -7.75 -3.15 18.68
C ARG A 85 -8.01 -2.03 19.68
N PRO A 86 -9.26 -1.84 20.16
CA PRO A 86 -9.49 -0.96 21.29
C PRO A 86 -8.61 -1.47 22.45
N ARG A 87 -7.84 -0.58 23.06
CA ARG A 87 -6.94 -0.89 24.19
C ARG A 87 -7.71 -1.71 25.23
N ARG A 88 -7.44 -3.03 25.27
CA ARG A 88 -7.96 -3.91 26.31
C ARG A 88 -7.34 -3.49 27.63
N LEU A 89 -8.18 -3.12 28.59
CA LEU A 89 -7.84 -3.13 30.01
C LEU A 89 -7.41 -4.56 30.38
N PRO A 90 -6.45 -4.75 31.30
CA PRO A 90 -6.03 -6.08 31.71
C PRO A 90 -7.19 -6.76 32.45
N VAL A 91 -7.71 -7.84 31.87
CA VAL A 91 -8.67 -8.74 32.53
C VAL A 91 -7.92 -10.05 32.79
N PRO A 92 -7.92 -10.54 34.04
CA PRO A 92 -7.14 -11.71 34.43
C PRO A 92 -7.61 -12.97 33.69
N ASP A 93 -6.61 -13.82 33.47
CA ASP A 93 -6.68 -15.22 33.06
C ASP A 93 -7.86 -15.95 33.71
N GLU A 94 -8.72 -16.57 32.90
CA GLU A 94 -9.47 -17.78 33.29
C GLU A 94 -10.23 -18.38 32.07
N ASP A 95 -9.83 -19.61 31.78
CA ASP A 95 -10.62 -20.73 31.26
C ASP A 95 -10.97 -20.92 29.78
N PHE A 96 -10.68 -22.16 29.36
CA PHE A 96 -10.91 -22.81 28.09
C PHE A 96 -12.41 -22.92 27.75
N SER A 97 -12.76 -22.79 26.48
CA SER A 97 -13.71 -23.72 25.85
C SER A 97 -13.66 -23.61 24.33
N GLU A 98 -12.97 -24.59 23.75
CA GLU A 98 -13.04 -24.99 22.36
C GLU A 98 -14.43 -25.55 22.08
N HIS A 99 -15.28 -24.89 21.27
CA HIS A 99 -16.38 -25.58 20.60
C HIS A 99 -16.73 -24.97 19.24
N THR A 100 -16.23 -25.66 18.22
CA THR A 100 -16.71 -25.79 16.83
C THR A 100 -18.23 -25.70 16.68
N TYR A 101 -18.70 -24.89 15.72
CA TYR A 101 -19.84 -25.26 14.87
C TYR A 101 -19.60 -24.83 13.42
N LEU A 102 -19.47 -25.83 12.56
CA LEU A 102 -19.53 -25.78 11.10
C LEU A 102 -21.01 -25.57 10.70
N HIS A 103 -21.30 -24.70 9.73
CA HIS A 103 -22.54 -24.82 8.97
C HIS A 103 -22.26 -24.66 7.47
N ASP A 104 -22.09 -25.82 6.85
CA ASP A 104 -22.21 -26.05 5.42
C ASP A 104 -23.66 -25.80 4.99
N ALA A 105 -23.86 -24.99 3.94
CA ALA A 105 -25.09 -25.00 3.18
C ALA A 105 -24.79 -24.64 1.72
N MET A 106 -24.68 -25.71 0.93
CA MET A 106 -24.65 -25.76 -0.54
C MET A 106 -25.61 -24.80 -1.28
N ASP A 107 -25.05 -24.20 -2.32
CA ASP A 107 -25.50 -23.69 -3.65
C ASP A 107 -27.01 -23.80 -4.11
N PRO A 108 -27.46 -22.95 -5.08
CA PRO A 108 -28.83 -22.53 -5.46
C PRO A 108 -29.46 -23.53 -6.49
N PRO A 109 -30.43 -23.23 -7.42
CA PRO A 109 -31.19 -22.02 -7.80
C PRO A 109 -32.72 -22.23 -8.01
N LYS A 110 -33.46 -21.14 -8.29
CA LYS A 110 -34.54 -21.04 -9.32
C LYS A 110 -35.32 -19.73 -9.15
N ARG A 111 -35.20 -18.77 -10.06
CA ARG A 111 -35.93 -18.62 -11.34
C ARG A 111 -37.40 -18.19 -11.12
N ASN A 112 -37.57 -16.87 -11.05
CA ASN A 112 -38.69 -16.05 -11.55
C ASN A 112 -39.85 -16.76 -12.27
N THR A 113 -41.08 -16.54 -11.78
CA THR A 113 -42.29 -16.30 -12.61
C THR A 113 -43.36 -15.64 -11.73
N TRP A 114 -43.75 -14.41 -12.07
CA TRP A 114 -44.99 -13.80 -11.59
C TRP A 114 -46.02 -13.95 -12.71
N ARG A 115 -47.12 -14.65 -12.45
CA ARG A 115 -48.42 -14.43 -13.09
C ARG A 115 -49.53 -15.05 -12.27
#